data_AF-A0A510E3H1-F1
#
_entry.id   AF-A0A510E3H1-F1
#
_cell.length_a   1.000
_cell.length_b   1.000
_cell.length_c   1.000
_cell.angle_alpha   90.00
_cell.angle_beta   90.00
_cell.angle_gamma   90.00
#
_symmetry.space_group_name_H-M   'P 1'
#
loop_
_entity.id
_entity.type
_entity.pdbx_description
1 polymer ?
#
loop_
_entity_poly.entity_id
_entity_poly.type
_entity_poly.pdbx_seq_one_letter_code
_entity_poly.pdbx_strand_id
1 'polypeptide(L)' 'MVKYCPICGHPNCDSNEVCMSCGFNFKASPFIKGTHEKTQKERPDKFTPKDFIAILIVIISIILLFLFYDI' A
#
# COMPACT_ATOMS: atom_id res chain seq x y z
N MET A 1 -22.68 -12.79 29.37
CA MET A 1 -21.41 -12.06 29.52
C MET A 1 -21.10 -11.30 28.24
N VAL A 2 -20.25 -10.28 28.32
CA VAL A 2 -19.85 -9.45 27.19
C VAL A 2 -18.32 -9.43 27.09
N LYS A 3 -17.81 -9.46 25.86
CA LYS A 3 -16.39 -9.29 25.54
C LYS A 3 -16.18 -8.06 24.67
N TYR A 4 -15.03 -7.43 24.80
CA TYR A 4 -14.67 -6.29 23.97
C TYR A 4 -13.78 -6.73 22.81
N CYS A 5 -14.05 -6.18 21.62
CA CYS A 5 -13.22 -6.46 20.46
C CYS A 5 -11.81 -5.87 20.65
N PRO A 6 -10.73 -6.66 20.51
CA PRO A 6 -9.36 -6.15 20.68
C PRO A 6 -8.92 -5.22 19.53
N ILE A 7 -9.64 -5.21 18.41
CA ILE A 7 -9.32 -4.38 17.24
C ILE A 7 -10.00 -3.01 17.31
N CYS A 8 -11.28 -2.96 17.68
CA CYS A 8 -12.08 -1.72 17.63
C CYS A 8 -12.70 -1.30 18.97
N GLY A 9 -12.57 -2.10 20.03
CA GLY A 9 -13.16 -1.81 21.34
C GLY A 9 -14.68 -1.99 21.42
N HIS A 10 -15.35 -2.44 20.36
CA HIS A 10 -16.80 -2.65 20.39
C HIS A 10 -17.20 -3.78 21.36
N PRO A 11 -18.22 -3.59 22.22
CA PRO A 11 -18.76 -4.66 23.04
C PRO A 11 -19.53 -5.68 22.19
N ASN A 12 -19.25 -6.96 22.35
CA ASN A 12 -19.94 -8.06 21.68
C ASN A 12 -20.41 -9.08 22.73
N CYS A 13 -21.47 -9.82 22.44
CA CYS A 13 -21.84 -10.96 23.29
C CYS A 13 -20.77 -12.04 23.16
N ASP A 14 -20.56 -12.83 24.22
CA ASP A 14 -19.54 -13.88 24.19
C ASP A 14 -19.82 -14.98 23.16
N SER A 15 -21.09 -15.20 22.82
CA SER A 15 -21.54 -16.09 21.74
C SER A 15 -21.17 -15.59 20.34
N ASN A 16 -20.89 -14.29 20.14
CA ASN A 16 -20.50 -13.77 18.84
C ASN A 16 -19.12 -14.31 18.45
N GLU A 17 -19.05 -15.03 17.33
CA GLU A 17 -17.79 -15.54 16.79
C GLU A 17 -17.02 -14.47 16.03
N VAL A 18 -17.72 -13.44 15.55
CA VAL A 18 -17.17 -12.31 14.80
C VAL A 18 -17.66 -11.00 15.40
N CYS A 19 -16.82 -9.97 15.41
CA CYS A 19 -17.19 -8.64 15.86
C CYS A 19 -18.24 -8.03 14.94
N MET A 20 -19.38 -7.62 15.51
CA MET A 20 -20.50 -7.04 14.75
C MET A 20 -20.20 -5.63 14.20
N SER A 21 -19.10 -5.00 14.63
CA SER A 21 -18.71 -3.65 14.17
C SER A 21 -17.60 -3.70 13.12
N CYS A 22 -16.50 -4.43 13.35
CA CYS A 22 -15.34 -4.42 12.45
C CYS A 22 -15.07 -5.74 11.72
N GLY A 23 -15.85 -6.80 11.98
CA GLY A 23 -15.65 -8.10 11.33
C GLY A 23 -14.49 -8.95 11.85
N PHE A 24 -13.84 -8.56 12.97
CA PHE A 24 -12.78 -9.37 13.59
C PHE A 24 -13.31 -10.73 14.06
N ASN A 25 -12.74 -11.83 13.58
CA ASN A 25 -13.13 -13.17 13.98
C ASN A 25 -12.44 -13.59 15.29
N PHE A 26 -13.23 -13.75 16.35
CA PHE A 26 -12.76 -14.14 17.68
C PHE A 26 -12.32 -15.61 17.77
N LYS A 27 -12.81 -16.49 16.88
CA LYS A 27 -12.46 -17.92 16.83
C LYS A 27 -11.26 -18.21 15.93
N ALA A 28 -11.02 -17.37 14.92
CA ALA A 28 -9.83 -17.45 14.10
C ALA A 28 -8.63 -16.91 14.90
N SER A 29 -8.13 -17.72 15.84
CA SER A 29 -6.76 -17.54 16.33
C SER A 29 -5.82 -17.84 15.17
N PRO A 30 -5.03 -16.87 14.66
CA PRO A 30 -3.98 -17.20 13.73
C PRO A 30 -2.74 -17.51 14.57
N PHE A 31 -2.51 -18.79 14.91
CA PHE A 31 -1.13 -19.28 14.82
C PHE A 31 -0.81 -19.45 13.34
N ILE A 32 -0.73 -18.33 12.63
CA ILE A 32 -0.11 -18.28 11.34
C ILE A 32 0.92 -17.17 11.49
N LYS A 33 2.19 -17.55 11.60
CA LYS A 33 3.32 -16.78 11.05
C LYS A 33 3.08 -16.68 9.53
N GLY A 34 2.02 -15.98 9.16
CA GLY A 34 1.67 -15.66 7.81
C GLY A 34 2.21 -14.28 7.64
N THR A 35 3.40 -14.21 7.04
CA THR A 35 3.97 -13.00 6.48
C THR A 35 2.83 -12.13 5.98
N HIS A 36 2.71 -10.93 6.55
CA HIS A 36 1.87 -9.86 6.03
C HIS A 36 2.07 -9.81 4.50
N GLU A 37 1.17 -10.43 3.73
CA GLU A 37 0.92 -9.99 2.38
C GLU A 37 0.15 -8.69 2.54
N LYS A 38 0.90 -7.64 2.91
CA LYS A 38 0.50 -6.30 2.52
C LYS A 38 0.42 -6.40 1.01
N THR A 39 -0.80 -6.34 0.48
CA THR A 39 -1.00 -5.73 -0.83
C THR A 39 -0.22 -4.43 -0.79
N GLN A 40 1.00 -4.44 -1.31
CA GLN A 40 1.69 -3.24 -1.71
C GLN A 40 0.77 -2.65 -2.76
N LYS A 41 -0.12 -1.76 -2.33
CA LYS A 41 -0.44 -0.60 -3.12
C LYS A 41 0.92 -0.01 -3.44
N GLU A 42 1.45 -0.32 -4.63
CA GLU A 42 2.62 0.34 -5.17
C GLU A 42 2.39 1.82 -4.93
N ARG A 43 3.15 2.38 -3.99
CA ARG A 43 3.19 3.84 -3.87
C ARG A 43 3.67 4.27 -5.25
N PRO A 44 2.94 5.14 -5.98
CA PRO A 44 3.49 5.69 -7.21
C PRO A 44 4.86 6.22 -6.85
N ASP A 45 5.87 5.72 -7.56
CA ASP A 45 7.26 5.99 -7.27
C ASP A 45 7.42 7.49 -7.09
N LYS A 46 7.96 7.91 -5.95
CA LYS A 46 8.07 9.33 -5.65
C LYS A 46 9.16 9.87 -6.57
N PHE A 47 8.77 10.40 -7.72
CA PHE A 47 9.66 11.08 -8.66
C PHE A 47 10.58 12.01 -7.88
N THR A 48 11.86 11.66 -7.85
CA THR A 48 12.88 12.42 -7.16
C THR A 48 13.39 13.53 -8.07
N PRO A 49 13.97 14.62 -7.53
CA PRO A 49 14.58 15.66 -8.36
C PRO A 49 15.64 15.14 -9.35
N LYS A 50 16.27 14.00 -9.04
CA LYS A 50 17.25 13.35 -9.91
C LYS A 50 16.60 12.79 -11.18
N ASP A 51 15.37 12.30 -11.09
CA ASP A 51 14.62 11.76 -12.22
C ASP A 51 14.23 12.87 -13.20
N PHE A 52 13.89 14.06 -12.69
CA PHE A 52 13.64 15.24 -13.53
C PHE A 52 14.88 15.68 -14.30
N ILE A 53 16.04 15.68 -13.65
CA ILE A 53 17.31 16.04 -14.29
C ILE A 53 17.65 15.04 -15.40
N ALA A 54 17.46 13.73 -15.14
CA ALA A 54 17.69 12.70 -16.14
C ALA A 54 16.78 12.87 -17.37
N ILE A 55 15.48 13.13 -17.15
CA ILE A 55 14.51 13.37 -18.24
C ILE A 55 14.91 14.61 -19.05
N LEU A 56 15.31 15.70 -18.38
CA LEU A 56 15.73 16.93 -19.05
C LEU A 56 16.93 16.71 -19.96
N ILE A 57 17.94 15.97 -19.50
CA ILE A 57 19.15 15.66 -20.28
C ILE A 57 18.79 14.84 -21.54
N VAL A 58 17.90 13.87 -21.41
CA VAL A 58 17.44 13.05 -22.54
C VAL A 58 16.72 13.91 -23.57
N ILE A 59 15.80 14.78 -23.14
CA ILE A 59 15.06 15.68 -24.04
C ILE A 59 16.02 16.61 -24.77
N ILE A 60 16.96 17.24 -24.07
CA ILE A 60 17.96 18.13 -24.67
C ILE A 60 18.80 17.36 -25.70
N SER A 61 19.25 16.15 -25.35
CA SER A 61 20.06 15.32 -26.27
C SER A 61 19.30 14.99 -27.56
N ILE A 62 18.01 14.68 -27.46
CA ILE A 62 17.15 14.41 -28.62
C ILE A 62 17.00 15.68 -29.48
N ILE A 63 16.74 16.83 -28.87
CA ILE A 63 16.61 18.10 -29.60
C ILE A 63 17.92 18.43 -30.34
N LEU A 64 19.07 18.25 -29.70
CA LEU A 64 20.36 18.46 -30.34
C LEU A 64 20.55 17.50 -31.52
N LEU A 65 20.17 16.23 -31.38
CA LEU A 65 20.20 15.30 -32.51
C LEU A 65 19.33 15.79 -33.67
N PHE A 66 18.11 16.26 -33.43
CA PHE A 66 17.25 16.81 -34.48
C PHE A 66 17.78 18.10 -35.11
N LEU A 67 18.50 18.94 -34.34
CA LEU A 67 19.08 20.17 -34.86
C LEU A 67 20.39 19.95 -35.62
N PHE A 68 21.17 18.93 -35.25
CA PHE A 68 22.47 18.63 -35.86
C PHE A 68 22.42 17.56 -36.95
N TYR A 69 21.44 16.66 -36.89
CA TYR A 69 21.06 15.80 -38.00
C TYR A 69 19.86 16.47 -38.66
N ASP A 70 20.08 17.29 -39.71
CA ASP A 70 19.03 17.88 -40.57
C ASP A 70 18.04 16.79 -41.06
N ILE A 71 17.07 16.43 -40.20
CA ILE A 71 15.81 15.75 -40.51
C ILE A 71 14.76 16.83 -40.71
#